data_AF-A0AAX2RKI7-F1
#
_entry.id   AF-A0AAX2RKI7-F1
#
_cell.length_a   1.000
_cell.length_b   1.000
_cell.length_c   1.000
_cell.angle_alpha   90.00
_cell.angle_beta   90.00
_cell.angle_gamma   90.00
#
_symmetry.space_group_name_H-M   'P 1'
#
loop_
_entity.id
_entity.type
_entity.pdbx_description
1 polymer ?
#
loop_
_entity_poly.entity_id
_entity_poly.type
_entity_poly.pdbx_seq_one_letter_code
_entity_poly.pdbx_strand_id
1 'polypeptide(L)' 'MKFTVIAIAVDLTAAPPTYTEPRTEVIDTETNELFAECSTIQDVEFAYEKFWNYLNGPDHVHNRRQKVKVLSVDSASS' A
#
# COMPACT_ATOMS: atom_id res chain seq x y z
N MET A 1 7.49 -2.54 -15.00
CA MET A 1 8.42 -1.74 -14.14
C MET A 1 8.30 -2.26 -12.73
N LYS A 2 9.40 -2.30 -11.96
CA LYS A 2 9.37 -2.83 -10.59
C LYS A 2 9.55 -1.74 -9.56
N PHE A 3 8.79 -1.81 -8.49
CA PHE A 3 8.87 -0.93 -7.33
C PHE A 3 8.95 -1.75 -6.05
N THR A 4 9.76 -1.30 -5.10
CA THR A 4 9.79 -1.86 -3.75
C THR A 4 8.95 -0.97 -2.85
N VAL A 5 7.96 -1.54 -2.18
CA VAL A 5 7.06 -0.84 -1.25
C VAL A 5 7.34 -1.34 0.16
N ILE A 6 7.54 -0.42 1.10
CA ILE A 6 7.56 -0.71 2.54
C ILE A 6 6.30 -0.13 3.16
N ALA A 7 5.49 -0.95 3.82
CA ALA A 7 4.22 -0.53 4.41
C ALA A 7 3.96 -1.14 5.80
N ILE A 8 3.08 -0.48 6.57
CA ILE A 8 2.61 -0.92 7.89
C ILE A 8 1.08 -0.93 7.92
N ALA A 9 0.50 -1.72 8.83
CA ALA A 9 -0.86 -1.54 9.27
C ALA A 9 -0.89 -0.78 10.60
N VAL A 10 -1.63 0.33 10.63
CA VAL A 10 -1.84 1.17 11.82
C VAL A 10 -3.15 0.72 12.48
N ASP A 11 -3.11 0.35 13.76
CA ASP A 11 -4.28 0.12 14.60
C ASP A 11 -4.78 1.44 15.19
N LEU A 12 -5.99 1.83 14.79
CA LEU A 12 -6.65 3.06 15.18
C LEU A 12 -7.49 2.90 16.47
N THR A 13 -7.59 1.68 17.01
CA THR A 13 -8.34 1.40 18.24
C THR A 13 -7.50 1.56 19.50
N ALA A 14 -6.17 1.58 19.37
CA ALA A 14 -5.25 1.83 20.47
C ALA A 14 -5.03 3.33 20.70
N ALA A 15 -4.72 3.72 21.95
CA ALA A 15 -4.37 5.08 22.33
C ALA A 15 -3.04 5.07 23.13
N PRO A 16 -1.89 5.47 22.54
CA PRO A 16 -1.74 5.98 21.17
C PRO A 16 -1.95 4.88 20.11
N PRO A 17 -2.18 5.23 18.84
CA PRO A 17 -2.23 4.26 17.75
C PRO A 17 -0.96 3.41 17.73
N THR A 18 -1.13 2.11 17.53
CA THR A 18 -0.02 1.16 17.38
C THR A 18 0.12 0.77 15.92
N TYR A 19 1.23 0.14 15.56
CA TYR A 19 1.48 -0.32 14.19
C TYR A 19 2.18 -1.66 14.17
N THR A 20 1.98 -2.39 13.08
CA THR A 20 2.69 -3.64 12.82
C THR A 20 4.13 -3.38 12.41
N GLU A 21 4.96 -4.42 12.47
CA GLU A 21 6.28 -4.39 11.83
C GLU A 21 6.14 -4.05 10.33
N PRO A 22 7.08 -3.27 9.75
CA PRO A 22 7.10 -2.97 8.33
C PRO A 22 7.21 -4.24 7.47
N ARG A 23 6.43 -4.28 6.39
CA ARG A 23 6.48 -5.32 5.37
C ARG A 23 7.02 -4.74 4.08
N THR A 24 7.92 -5.49 3.44
CA THR A 24 8.49 -5.15 2.14
C THR A 24 7.87 -6.01 1.05
N GLU A 25 7.41 -5.39 -0.02
CA GLU A 25 6.84 -6.06 -1.18
C GLU A 25 7.43 -5.50 -2.48
N VAL A 26 7.62 -6.37 -3.48
CA VAL A 26 8.02 -5.94 -4.82
C VAL A 26 6.80 -5.97 -5.72
N ILE A 27 6.42 -4.81 -6.23
CA ILE A 27 5.31 -4.62 -7.17
C ILE A 27 5.88 -4.56 -8.57
N ASP A 28 5.50 -5.51 -9.41
CA ASP A 28 5.80 -5.50 -10.83
C ASP A 28 4.57 -5.03 -11.62
N THR A 29 4.63 -3.80 -12.13
CA THR A 29 3.52 -3.17 -12.86
C THR A 29 3.21 -3.83 -14.19
N GLU A 30 4.11 -4.66 -14.74
CA GLU A 30 3.85 -5.40 -15.98
C GLU A 30 3.02 -6.66 -15.76
N THR A 31 3.08 -7.23 -14.55
CA THR A 31 2.40 -8.50 -14.24
C THR A 31 1.26 -8.33 -13.24
N ASN A 32 1.23 -7.23 -12.50
CA ASN A 32 0.18 -6.93 -11.54
C ASN A 32 -0.80 -5.91 -12.11
N GLU A 33 -1.96 -6.38 -12.56
CA GLU A 33 -3.02 -5.56 -13.17
C GLU A 33 -3.50 -4.41 -12.28
N LEU A 34 -3.43 -4.55 -10.95
CA LEU A 34 -3.81 -3.50 -10.01
C LEU A 34 -2.90 -2.26 -10.10
N PHE A 35 -1.70 -2.43 -10.63
CA PHE A 35 -0.67 -1.41 -10.76
C PHE A 35 -0.26 -1.18 -12.22
N ALA A 36 -1.01 -1.71 -13.19
CA ALA A 36 -0.64 -1.63 -14.61
C ALA A 36 -0.50 -0.19 -15.14
N GLU A 37 -1.27 0.74 -14.59
CA GLU A 37 -1.23 2.16 -14.95
C GLU A 37 -0.23 2.96 -14.09
N CYS A 38 0.44 2.34 -13.11
CA CYS A 38 1.39 3.03 -12.25
C CYS A 38 2.73 3.23 -12.97
N SER A 39 3.13 4.49 -13.08
CA SER A 39 4.36 4.90 -13.79
C SER A 39 5.37 5.60 -12.89
N THR A 40 4.93 6.08 -11.73
CA THR A 40 5.72 6.82 -10.76
C THR A 40 5.65 6.17 -9.38
N ILE A 41 6.61 6.51 -8.51
CA ILE A 41 6.57 6.11 -7.09
C ILE A 41 5.28 6.57 -6.39
N GLN A 42 4.76 7.74 -6.78
CA GLN A 42 3.55 8.32 -6.22
C GLN A 42 2.31 7.53 -6.64
N ASP A 43 2.23 7.09 -7.90
CA ASP A 43 1.12 6.26 -8.39
C ASP A 43 1.03 4.95 -7.59
N VAL A 44 2.18 4.30 -7.37
CA VAL A 44 2.27 3.05 -6.62
C VAL A 44 1.88 3.23 -5.17
N GLU A 45 2.35 4.29 -4.51
CA GLU A 45 1.96 4.61 -3.13
C GLU A 45 0.44 4.71 -2.99
N PHE A 46 -0.19 5.52 -3.85
CA PHE A 46 -1.64 5.71 -3.83
C PHE A 46 -2.39 4.42 -4.17
N ALA A 47 -1.98 3.70 -5.20
CA ALA A 47 -2.62 2.45 -5.61
C ALA A 47 -2.54 1.38 -4.51
N TYR A 48 -1.38 1.25 -3.86
CA TYR A 48 -1.15 0.29 -2.79
C TYR A 48 -2.03 0.59 -1.57
N GLU A 49 -2.05 1.83 -1.10
CA GLU A 49 -2.91 2.22 0.02
C GLU A 49 -4.39 2.12 -0.32
N LYS A 50 -4.78 2.52 -1.53
CA LYS A 50 -6.17 2.43 -2.00
C LYS A 50 -6.63 0.98 -2.02
N PHE A 51 -5.83 0.09 -2.61
CA PHE A 51 -6.15 -1.34 -2.71
C PHE A 51 -6.41 -1.96 -1.32
N TRP A 52 -5.48 -1.79 -0.38
CA TRP A 52 -5.62 -2.40 0.94
C TRP A 52 -6.72 -1.77 1.79
N ASN A 53 -6.87 -0.44 1.73
CA ASN A 53 -7.84 0.27 2.57
C ASN A 53 -9.28 0.16 2.03
N TYR A 54 -9.45 -0.12 0.73
CA TYR A 54 -10.74 -0.15 0.03
C TYR A 54 -10.90 -1.41 -0.84
N LEU A 55 -10.41 -2.55 -0.35
CA LEU A 55 -10.42 -3.85 -1.06
C LEU A 55 -11.81 -4.25 -1.58
N ASN A 56 -12.88 -3.83 -0.88
CA ASN A 56 -14.27 -4.16 -1.23
C ASN A 56 -14.96 -3.10 -2.10
N GLY A 57 -14.21 -2.12 -2.63
CA GLY A 57 -14.72 -1.05 -3.48
C GLY A 57 -14.50 0.34 -2.89
N PRO A 58 -14.60 1.40 -3.72
CA PRO A 58 -14.19 2.76 -3.38
C PRO A 58 -14.96 3.37 -2.20
N ASP A 59 -16.22 2.96 -1.99
CA ASP A 59 -17.08 3.45 -0.90
C ASP A 59 -17.06 2.53 0.34
N HIS A 60 -16.20 1.50 0.33
CA HIS A 60 -16.15 0.48 1.37
C HIS A 60 -14.77 0.43 2.04
N VAL A 61 -14.64 1.08 3.19
CA VAL A 61 -13.47 0.91 4.06
C VAL A 61 -13.36 -0.56 4.45
N HIS A 62 -12.29 -1.23 4.03
CA HIS A 62 -12.09 -2.66 4.23
C HIS A 62 -12.09 -3.04 5.71
N ASN A 63 -11.31 -2.31 6.52
CA ASN A 63 -11.28 -2.45 7.97
C ASN A 63 -11.31 -1.07 8.61
N ARG A 64 -12.33 -0.76 9.42
CA ARG A 64 -12.45 0.55 10.10
C ARG A 64 -11.52 0.70 11.30
N ARG A 65 -10.99 -0.42 11.82
CA ARG A 65 -10.08 -0.44 12.96
C ARG A 65 -8.63 -0.23 12.57
N GLN A 66 -8.30 -0.42 11.29
CA GLN A 66 -6.92 -0.35 10.81
C GLN A 66 -6.81 0.42 9.51
N LYS A 67 -5.67 1.04 9.27
CA LYS A 67 -5.30 1.60 7.97
C LYS A 67 -3.94 1.10 7.55
N VAL A 68 -3.81 0.71 6.28
CA VAL A 68 -2.50 0.49 5.67
C VAL A 68 -1.92 1.83 5.28
N LYS A 69 -0.65 2.05 5.64
CA LYS A 69 0.15 3.20 5.25
C LYS A 69 1.48 2.76 4.67
N VAL A 70 1.83 3.35 3.55
CA VAL A 70 3.15 3.20 2.91
C VAL A 70 4.13 4.13 3.60
N LEU A 71 5.33 3.61 3.86
CA LEU A 71 6.45 4.33 4.47
C LEU A 71 7.47 4.75 3.42
N SER A 72 7.70 3.93 2.40
CA SER A 72 8.55 4.27 1.26
C SER A 72 8.15 3.49 0.01
N VAL A 73 8.42 4.10 -1.15
CA VAL A 73 8.38 3.46 -2.46
C VAL A 73 9.67 3.81 -3.20
N ASP A 74 10.40 2.79 -3.62
CA ASP A 74 11.62 2.94 -4.40
C ASP A 74 11.45 2.25 -5.76
N SER A 75 11.93 2.88 -6.83
CA SER A 75 12.09 2.18 -8.11
C SER A 75 13.11 1.06 -7.92
N ALA A 76 12.70 -0.19 -8.11
CA ALA A 76 13.64 -1.30 -8.02
C ALA A 76 14.59 -1.21 -9.21
N SER A 77 15.88 -0.99 -8.94
CA SER A 77 16.92 -1.03 -9.97
C SER A 77 16.80 -2.36 -10.72
N SER A 78 16.56 -2.29 -12.02
CA SER A 78 16.50 -3.41 -12.96
C SER A 78 17.80 -4.20 -12.99
#